data_AF-B0CY08-F1
#
_entry.id   AF-B0CY08-F1
#
_cell.length_a   1.000
_cell.length_b   1.000
_cell.length_c   1.000
_cell.angle_alpha   90.00
_cell.angle_beta   90.00
_cell.angle_gamma   90.00
#
_symmetry.space_group_name_H-M   'P 1'
#
loop_
_entity.id
_entity.type
_entity.pdbx_description
1 polymer ?
#
loop_
_entity_poly.entity_id
_entity_poly.type
_entity_poly.pdbx_seq_one_letter_code
_entity_poly.pdbx_strand_id
1 'polypeptide(L)'
;MFNHFWTWKNPLYWLPTGFVLSHYFYNVNVISGRSMQPTLNPDTSSSRDVAIFHRHALFTRDAYQRDDIITLRSPEDPRRTLIKRIIALEGDVVRTLPPYPARDVRVPIGHIWVEGDEPFYSDDSNIFGPVPMALVESKLVCIIWPLHRFGRVSKAELPLSRNGPSFRRAMAQFDRERARESRVTKV
;
A
#
# COMPACT_ATOMS: atom_id res chain seq x y z
N MET A 1 -13.12 15.66 -53.31
CA MET A 1 -14.30 14.99 -52.72
C MET A 1 -13.83 13.74 -52.00
N PHE A 2 -13.34 13.85 -50.76
CA PHE A 2 -13.08 12.70 -49.89
C PHE A 2 -13.28 13.14 -48.44
N ASN A 3 -14.43 12.74 -47.88
CA ASN A 3 -14.77 12.95 -46.48
C ASN A 3 -13.97 11.98 -45.61
N HIS A 4 -13.01 12.49 -44.85
CA HIS A 4 -12.31 11.72 -43.81
C HIS A 4 -12.39 12.44 -42.46
N PHE A 5 -13.62 12.65 -41.97
CA PHE A 5 -13.89 13.31 -40.68
C PHE A 5 -15.00 12.61 -39.87
N TRP A 6 -15.17 11.28 -40.02
CA TRP A 6 -16.30 10.56 -39.39
C TRP A 6 -15.94 9.70 -38.15
N THR A 7 -14.68 9.43 -37.84
CA THR A 7 -14.34 8.41 -36.82
C THR A 7 -14.25 8.92 -35.37
N TRP A 8 -14.31 10.24 -35.12
CA TRP A 8 -14.13 10.80 -33.77
C TRP A 8 -15.42 11.02 -32.97
N LYS A 9 -16.62 10.79 -33.53
CA LYS A 9 -17.89 11.14 -32.87
C LYS A 9 -18.53 10.04 -32.03
N ASN A 10 -18.03 8.80 -32.06
CA ASN A 10 -18.65 7.67 -31.36
C ASN A 10 -17.82 7.23 -30.15
N PRO A 11 -18.16 7.65 -28.91
CA PRO A 11 -17.48 7.20 -27.68
C PRO A 11 -17.57 5.68 -27.47
N LEU A 12 -18.48 5.00 -28.19
CA LEU A 12 -18.66 3.56 -28.14
C LEU A 12 -17.38 2.77 -28.53
N TYR A 13 -16.57 3.26 -29.47
CA TYR A 13 -15.28 2.61 -29.83
C TYR A 13 -14.20 2.77 -28.76
N TRP A 14 -14.34 3.78 -27.92
CA TRP A 14 -13.42 4.02 -26.81
C TRP A 14 -13.75 3.16 -25.59
N LEU A 15 -14.96 2.57 -25.51
CA LEU A 15 -15.35 1.72 -24.38
C LEU A 15 -14.52 0.43 -24.28
N PRO A 16 -14.35 -0.40 -25.33
CA PRO A 16 -13.49 -1.59 -25.26
C PRO A 16 -12.04 -1.23 -24.97
N THR A 17 -11.53 -0.18 -25.60
CA THR A 17 -10.15 0.30 -25.40
C THR A 17 -9.94 0.78 -23.96
N GLY A 18 -10.86 1.60 -23.44
CA GLY A 18 -10.83 2.07 -22.06
C GLY A 18 -10.96 0.93 -21.05
N PHE A 19 -11.80 -0.07 -21.34
CA PHE A 19 -11.96 -1.26 -20.50
C PHE A 19 -10.68 -2.09 -20.46
N VAL A 20 -10.06 -2.38 -21.61
CA VAL A 20 -8.80 -3.14 -21.70
C VAL A 20 -7.67 -2.39 -21.01
N LEU A 21 -7.52 -1.08 -21.26
CA LEU A 21 -6.53 -0.25 -20.58
C LEU A 21 -6.76 -0.29 -19.06
N SER A 22 -8.00 -0.07 -18.61
CA SER A 22 -8.33 -0.11 -17.18
C SER A 22 -8.01 -1.46 -16.55
N HIS A 23 -8.31 -2.58 -17.21
CA HIS A 23 -7.99 -3.92 -16.70
C HIS A 23 -6.48 -4.21 -16.68
N TYR A 24 -5.73 -3.60 -17.60
CA TYR A 24 -4.29 -3.73 -17.64
C TYR A 24 -3.60 -2.91 -16.53
N PHE A 25 -4.12 -1.72 -16.24
CA PHE A 25 -3.55 -0.80 -15.24
C PHE A 25 -3.99 -1.09 -13.81
N TYR A 26 -5.18 -1.66 -13.61
CA TYR A 26 -5.75 -1.88 -12.28
C TYR A 26 -6.07 -3.35 -12.01
N ASN A 27 -5.77 -3.81 -10.81
CA ASN A 27 -6.15 -5.12 -10.31
C ASN A 27 -7.11 -4.96 -9.13
N VAL A 28 -8.16 -5.77 -9.10
CA VAL A 28 -9.08 -5.86 -7.97
C VAL A 28 -8.73 -7.11 -7.19
N ASN A 29 -8.30 -6.95 -5.95
CA ASN A 29 -7.89 -8.07 -5.11
C ASN A 29 -8.68 -8.10 -3.79
N VAL A 30 -9.07 -9.31 -3.39
CA VAL A 30 -9.56 -9.57 -2.03
C VAL A 30 -8.36 -9.64 -1.11
N ILE A 31 -8.31 -8.79 -0.09
CA ILE A 31 -7.22 -8.76 0.85
C ILE A 31 -7.39 -9.93 1.82
N SER A 32 -6.43 -10.85 1.82
CA SER A 32 -6.37 -11.97 2.74
C SER A 32 -5.22 -11.80 3.73
N GLY A 33 -5.47 -12.01 5.02
CA GLY A 33 -4.46 -11.96 6.07
C GLY A 33 -4.64 -10.79 7.04
N ARG A 34 -3.82 -10.81 8.10
CA ARG A 34 -3.88 -9.87 9.24
C ARG A 34 -2.74 -8.86 9.28
N SER A 35 -1.71 -9.02 8.46
CA SER A 35 -0.48 -8.20 8.57
C SER A 35 -0.68 -6.70 8.37
N MET A 36 -1.78 -6.30 7.75
CA MET A 36 -2.12 -4.89 7.51
C MET A 36 -3.26 -4.40 8.42
N GLN A 37 -3.64 -5.17 9.45
CA GLN A 37 -4.59 -4.70 10.46
C GLN A 37 -3.97 -3.57 11.29
N PRO A 38 -4.77 -2.59 11.74
CA PRO A 38 -6.21 -2.42 11.51
C PRO A 38 -6.55 -1.73 10.18
N THR A 39 -5.56 -1.28 9.41
CA THR A 39 -5.77 -0.50 8.19
C THR A 39 -6.59 -1.27 7.15
N LEU A 40 -6.22 -2.51 6.90
CA LEU A 40 -6.92 -3.44 6.02
C LEU A 40 -7.45 -4.61 6.87
N ASN A 41 -8.67 -5.05 6.58
CA ASN A 41 -9.39 -6.10 7.31
C ASN A 41 -9.47 -5.89 8.84
N PRO A 42 -9.93 -4.74 9.36
CA PRO A 42 -10.06 -4.53 10.79
C PRO A 42 -11.06 -5.53 11.38
N ASP A 43 -10.85 -5.91 12.64
CA ASP A 43 -11.73 -6.85 13.36
C ASP A 43 -13.16 -6.34 13.52
N THR A 44 -13.39 -5.04 13.31
CA THR A 44 -14.73 -4.44 13.30
C THR A 44 -15.51 -4.74 12.03
N SER A 45 -14.85 -5.14 10.94
CA SER A 45 -15.52 -5.46 9.69
C SER A 45 -15.86 -6.94 9.62
N SER A 46 -17.10 -7.26 9.27
CA SER A 46 -17.58 -8.63 9.14
C SER A 46 -17.13 -9.31 7.84
N SER A 47 -16.58 -8.55 6.89
CA SER A 47 -16.19 -9.04 5.57
C SER A 47 -14.77 -8.62 5.23
N ARG A 48 -14.14 -9.37 4.32
CA ARG A 48 -12.82 -9.05 3.80
C ARG A 48 -12.90 -7.84 2.89
N ASP A 49 -11.90 -6.97 3.00
CA ASP A 49 -11.74 -5.85 2.12
C ASP A 49 -11.44 -6.32 0.71
N VAL A 50 -12.10 -5.68 -0.25
CA VAL A 50 -11.75 -5.75 -1.66
C VAL A 50 -11.22 -4.38 -2.05
N ALA A 51 -10.06 -4.36 -2.66
CA ALA A 51 -9.36 -3.13 -2.97
C ALA A 51 -8.84 -3.11 -4.41
N ILE A 52 -8.75 -1.90 -4.96
CA ILE A 52 -8.16 -1.62 -6.26
C ILE A 52 -6.68 -1.30 -6.06
N PHE A 53 -5.85 -1.94 -6.88
CA PHE A 53 -4.42 -1.72 -6.93
C PHE A 53 -3.98 -1.29 -8.33
N HIS A 54 -3.10 -0.31 -8.41
CA HIS A 54 -2.53 0.21 -9.64
C HIS A 54 -1.20 -0.51 -9.96
N ARG A 55 -1.17 -1.24 -11.08
CA ARG A 55 -0.04 -2.10 -11.52
C ARG A 55 1.14 -1.31 -12.10
N HIS A 56 0.86 -0.16 -12.70
CA HIS A 56 1.87 0.66 -13.40
C HIS A 56 2.47 1.78 -12.55
N ALA A 57 2.57 1.60 -11.23
CA ALA A 57 3.42 2.47 -10.42
C ALA A 57 4.92 2.35 -10.81
N LEU A 58 5.32 1.29 -11.51
CA LEU A 58 6.70 1.03 -11.91
C LEU A 58 7.26 1.95 -13.02
N PHE A 59 6.40 2.62 -13.79
CA PHE A 59 6.83 3.37 -15.00
C PHE A 59 7.12 4.86 -14.74
N THR A 60 6.91 5.33 -13.53
CA THR A 60 7.22 6.71 -13.13
C THR A 60 8.20 6.66 -11.97
N ARG A 61 9.42 7.18 -12.15
CA ARG A 61 10.49 7.16 -11.13
C ARG A 61 10.10 7.76 -9.76
N ASP A 62 9.06 8.59 -9.72
CA ASP A 62 8.54 9.24 -8.50
C ASP A 62 7.25 8.60 -7.94
N ALA A 63 6.90 7.37 -8.33
CA ALA A 63 5.58 6.81 -8.01
C ALA A 63 5.41 6.31 -6.56
N TYR A 64 6.50 5.92 -5.91
CA TYR A 64 6.46 5.34 -4.57
C TYR A 64 6.82 6.38 -3.52
N GLN A 65 5.92 6.53 -2.55
CA GLN A 65 6.05 7.43 -1.44
C GLN A 65 6.03 6.63 -0.13
N ARG A 66 6.63 7.21 0.91
CA ARG A 66 6.47 6.69 2.26
C ARG A 66 4.98 6.68 2.61
N ASP A 67 4.58 5.70 3.42
CA ASP A 67 3.19 5.35 3.76
C ASP A 67 2.36 4.71 2.64
N ASP A 68 2.87 4.56 1.42
CA ASP A 68 2.16 3.80 0.39
C ASP A 68 1.97 2.34 0.79
N ILE A 69 0.79 1.79 0.51
CA ILE A 69 0.54 0.36 0.65
C ILE A 69 0.72 -0.28 -0.73
N ILE A 70 1.54 -1.32 -0.78
CA ILE A 70 1.89 -2.00 -2.03
C ILE A 70 1.68 -3.50 -1.90
N THR A 71 1.47 -4.16 -3.05
CA THR A 71 1.66 -5.59 -3.18
C THR A 71 3.06 -5.85 -3.73
N LEU A 72 3.77 -6.80 -3.16
CA LEU A 72 5.07 -7.25 -3.65
C LEU A 72 5.15 -8.77 -3.64
N ARG A 73 6.00 -9.31 -4.49
CA ARG A 73 6.38 -10.72 -4.42
C ARG A 73 7.32 -10.92 -3.23
N SER A 74 7.08 -11.95 -2.41
CA SER A 74 7.95 -12.23 -1.27
C SER A 74 9.37 -12.56 -1.75
N PRO A 75 10.41 -11.96 -1.14
CA PRO A 75 11.80 -12.30 -1.45
C PRO A 75 12.17 -13.71 -0.96
N GLU A 76 11.47 -14.25 0.05
CA GLU A 76 11.72 -15.59 0.60
C GLU A 76 10.99 -16.69 -0.18
N ASP A 77 9.76 -16.41 -0.63
CA ASP A 77 8.94 -17.35 -1.41
C ASP A 77 8.29 -16.65 -2.61
N PRO A 78 8.83 -16.82 -3.83
CA PRO A 78 8.30 -16.18 -5.04
C PRO A 78 6.87 -16.55 -5.42
N ARG A 79 6.26 -17.56 -4.77
CA ARG A 79 4.86 -17.96 -4.96
C ARG A 79 3.88 -17.18 -4.09
N ARG A 80 4.39 -16.44 -3.09
CA ARG A 80 3.59 -15.64 -2.16
C ARG A 80 3.65 -14.16 -2.53
N THR A 81 2.48 -13.53 -2.62
CA THR A 81 2.35 -12.07 -2.70
C THR A 81 2.07 -11.51 -1.29
N LEU A 82 2.83 -10.50 -0.89
CA LEU A 82 2.69 -9.80 0.38
C LEU A 82 2.06 -8.43 0.15
N ILE A 83 1.25 -7.97 1.10
CA ILE A 83 0.75 -6.60 1.14
C ILE A 83 1.41 -5.91 2.32
N LYS A 84 2.16 -4.83 2.06
CA LYS A 84 2.94 -4.10 3.08
C LYS A 84 2.89 -2.61 2.84
N ARG A 85 3.26 -1.86 3.87
CA ARG A 85 3.44 -0.41 3.79
C ARG A 85 4.91 -0.06 3.60
N ILE A 86 5.18 0.89 2.70
CA ILE A 86 6.51 1.49 2.54
C ILE A 86 6.80 2.40 3.72
N ILE A 87 7.86 2.09 4.45
CA ILE A 87 8.30 2.85 5.63
C ILE A 87 9.39 3.83 5.25
N ALA A 88 10.32 3.36 4.43
CA ALA A 88 11.46 4.14 4.00
C ALA A 88 11.85 3.79 2.55
N LEU A 89 12.38 4.79 1.87
CA LEU A 89 12.83 4.69 0.48
C LEU A 89 14.35 4.61 0.44
N GLU A 90 14.90 4.42 -0.75
CA GLU A 90 16.34 4.44 -0.98
C GLU A 90 17.03 5.66 -0.32
N GLY A 91 18.19 5.42 0.29
CA GLY A 91 18.97 6.44 0.98
C GLY A 91 18.59 6.63 2.44
N ASP A 92 17.32 6.48 2.80
CA ASP A 92 16.83 6.64 4.18
C ASP A 92 17.53 5.71 5.17
N VAL A 93 17.58 6.10 6.44
CA VAL A 93 18.05 5.26 7.54
C VAL A 93 16.88 4.86 8.42
N VAL A 94 16.68 3.56 8.60
CA VAL A 94 15.60 3.00 9.42
C VAL A 94 16.18 2.35 10.65
N ARG A 95 15.63 2.70 11.81
CA ARG A 95 15.82 1.93 13.03
C ARG A 95 14.94 0.69 12.97
N THR A 96 15.58 -0.48 12.93
CA THR A 96 14.93 -1.77 12.74
C THR A 96 14.29 -2.25 14.04
N LEU A 97 13.42 -3.25 13.91
CA LEU A 97 12.83 -3.98 15.01
C LEU A 97 13.41 -5.40 15.06
N PRO A 98 13.46 -6.02 16.25
CA PRO A 98 13.73 -7.46 16.35
C PRO A 98 12.76 -8.25 15.46
N PRO A 99 13.21 -9.32 14.79
CA PRO A 99 14.48 -10.03 15.00
C PRO A 99 15.66 -9.54 14.13
N TYR A 100 15.55 -8.39 13.45
CA TYR A 100 16.62 -7.95 12.55
C TYR A 100 17.95 -7.71 13.30
N PRO A 101 19.10 -8.18 12.78
CA PRO A 101 20.34 -8.22 13.55
C PRO A 101 20.96 -6.83 13.79
N ALA A 102 20.82 -5.91 12.83
CA ALA A 102 21.40 -4.58 12.90
C ALA A 102 20.36 -3.56 13.40
N ARG A 103 20.72 -2.72 14.38
CA ARG A 103 19.82 -1.71 14.95
C ARG A 103 19.37 -0.65 13.94
N ASP A 104 20.26 -0.22 13.06
CA ASP A 104 20.01 0.82 12.07
C ASP A 104 20.47 0.32 10.70
N VAL A 105 19.65 0.53 9.68
CA VAL A 105 19.92 0.11 8.30
C VAL A 105 19.71 1.30 7.37
N ARG A 106 20.72 1.58 6.54
CA ARG A 106 20.55 2.48 5.41
C ARG A 106 19.95 1.70 4.23
N VAL A 107 18.81 2.16 3.72
CA VAL A 107 18.13 1.51 2.60
C VAL A 107 18.99 1.69 1.33
N PRO A 108 19.39 0.59 0.66
CA PRO A 108 20.19 0.68 -0.56
C PRO A 108 19.43 1.36 -1.71
N ILE A 109 20.18 1.85 -2.70
CA ILE A 109 19.61 2.36 -3.95
C ILE A 109 18.81 1.24 -4.64
N GLY A 110 17.66 1.58 -5.20
CA GLY A 110 16.76 0.62 -5.84
C GLY A 110 15.93 -0.22 -4.87
N HIS A 111 16.04 0.01 -3.55
CA HIS A 111 15.36 -0.77 -2.51
C HIS A 111 14.40 0.08 -1.68
N ILE A 112 13.50 -0.60 -0.98
CA ILE A 112 12.55 -0.04 -0.03
C ILE A 112 12.55 -0.85 1.26
N TRP A 113 12.25 -0.19 2.39
CA TRP A 113 11.95 -0.86 3.64
C TRP A 113 10.43 -0.94 3.82
N VAL A 114 9.89 -2.15 3.98
CA VAL A 114 8.45 -2.38 4.08
C VAL A 114 8.08 -3.07 5.37
N GLU A 115 6.95 -2.68 5.96
CA GLU A 115 6.44 -3.28 7.20
C GLU A 115 4.93 -3.51 7.13
N GLY A 116 4.44 -4.49 7.89
CA GLY A 116 3.01 -4.62 8.15
C GLY A 116 2.52 -3.55 9.13
N ASP A 117 1.21 -3.29 9.16
CA ASP A 117 0.61 -2.44 10.19
C ASP A 117 0.33 -3.21 11.49
N GLU A 118 0.34 -4.55 11.42
CA GLU A 118 0.23 -5.46 12.56
C GLU A 118 1.57 -6.17 12.82
N PRO A 119 2.36 -5.71 13.81
CA PRO A 119 3.73 -6.19 14.04
C PRO A 119 3.83 -7.69 14.35
N PHE A 120 2.82 -8.28 14.98
CA PHE A 120 2.89 -9.69 15.42
C PHE A 120 2.56 -10.70 14.33
N TYR A 121 1.97 -10.27 13.21
CA TYR A 121 1.50 -11.16 12.15
C TYR A 121 1.99 -10.71 10.77
N SER A 122 3.25 -10.28 10.69
CA SER A 122 3.82 -9.69 9.50
C SER A 122 5.19 -10.29 9.15
N ASP A 123 5.25 -11.01 8.03
CA ASP A 123 6.52 -11.28 7.33
C ASP A 123 6.94 -9.99 6.61
N ASP A 124 7.94 -9.27 7.10
CA ASP A 124 8.35 -7.97 6.55
C ASP A 124 9.86 -7.69 6.59
N SER A 125 10.29 -6.46 6.29
CA SER A 125 11.71 -6.10 6.21
C SER A 125 12.47 -6.31 7.52
N ASN A 126 11.81 -6.38 8.68
CA ASN A 126 12.48 -6.76 9.92
C ASN A 126 12.90 -8.24 9.95
N ILE A 127 12.40 -9.07 9.02
CA ILE A 127 12.77 -10.47 8.85
C ILE A 127 13.77 -10.62 7.69
N PHE A 128 13.39 -10.18 6.49
CA PHE A 128 14.18 -10.42 5.26
C PHE A 128 15.05 -9.22 4.82
N GLY A 129 14.91 -8.05 5.45
CA GLY A 129 15.67 -6.84 5.11
C GLY A 129 15.06 -5.96 4.01
N PRO A 130 15.86 -5.05 3.41
CA PRO A 130 15.41 -4.18 2.33
C PRO A 130 14.98 -4.99 1.11
N VAL A 131 13.90 -4.56 0.45
CA VAL A 131 13.33 -5.25 -0.71
C VAL A 131 13.65 -4.50 -1.99
N PRO A 132 14.13 -5.17 -3.06
CA PRO A 132 14.24 -4.55 -4.37
C PRO A 132 12.89 -4.02 -4.85
N MET A 133 12.85 -2.77 -5.32
CA MET A 133 11.61 -2.17 -5.88
C MET A 133 11.06 -2.96 -7.08
N ALA A 134 11.91 -3.73 -7.77
CA ALA A 134 11.50 -4.62 -8.86
C ALA A 134 10.56 -5.76 -8.43
N LEU A 135 10.48 -6.09 -7.13
CA LEU A 135 9.53 -7.08 -6.61
C LEU A 135 8.13 -6.48 -6.36
N VAL A 136 7.97 -5.17 -6.45
CA VAL A 136 6.68 -4.51 -6.27
C VAL A 136 5.79 -4.77 -7.49
N GLU A 137 4.60 -5.32 -7.25
CA GLU A 137 3.65 -5.69 -8.30
C GLU A 137 2.58 -4.61 -8.53
N SER A 138 2.13 -3.94 -7.46
CA SER A 138 1.12 -2.88 -7.57
C SER A 138 1.01 -2.01 -6.31
N LYS A 139 0.38 -0.83 -6.42
CA LYS A 139 0.12 0.12 -5.32
C LYS A 139 -1.37 0.22 -5.01
N LEU A 140 -1.75 0.17 -3.75
CA LEU A 140 -3.14 0.35 -3.31
C LEU A 140 -3.65 1.75 -3.67
N VAL A 141 -4.84 1.79 -4.27
CA VAL A 141 -5.53 3.04 -4.65
C VAL A 141 -6.64 3.35 -3.65
N CYS A 142 -7.58 2.42 -3.48
CA CYS A 142 -8.73 2.56 -2.60
C CYS A 142 -9.35 1.20 -2.26
N ILE A 143 -10.12 1.18 -1.18
CA ILE A 143 -11.02 0.08 -0.82
C ILE A 143 -12.35 0.31 -1.55
N ILE A 144 -12.88 -0.75 -2.17
CA ILE A 144 -14.16 -0.71 -2.89
C ILE A 144 -15.27 -1.51 -2.19
N TRP A 145 -14.90 -2.47 -1.34
CA TRP A 145 -15.84 -3.25 -0.54
C TRP A 145 -15.20 -3.60 0.81
N PRO A 146 -15.97 -3.65 1.91
CA PRO A 146 -17.40 -3.35 2.03
C PRO A 146 -17.73 -1.86 1.85
N LEU A 147 -18.95 -1.55 1.39
CA LEU A 147 -19.34 -0.17 0.98
C LEU A 147 -19.14 0.88 2.08
N HIS A 148 -19.32 0.52 3.36
CA HIS A 148 -19.10 1.44 4.49
C HIS A 148 -17.63 1.84 4.68
N ARG A 149 -16.70 1.16 3.99
CA ARG A 149 -15.26 1.45 3.95
C ARG A 149 -14.80 1.91 2.58
N PHE A 150 -15.72 2.15 1.66
CA PHE A 150 -15.41 2.65 0.34
C PHE A 150 -14.62 3.96 0.45
N GLY A 151 -13.46 4.02 -0.18
CA GLY A 151 -12.63 5.22 -0.18
C GLY A 151 -11.14 4.94 -0.19
N ARG A 152 -10.36 6.02 -0.27
CA ARG A 152 -8.90 5.94 -0.11
C ARG A 152 -8.60 5.59 1.34
N VAL A 153 -7.52 4.84 1.55
CA VAL A 153 -6.98 4.63 2.89
C VAL A 153 -6.36 5.96 3.34
N SER A 154 -7.10 6.74 4.11
CA SER A 154 -6.63 8.01 4.67
C SER A 154 -5.86 7.78 5.96
N LYS A 155 -5.02 8.74 6.33
CA LYS A 155 -4.46 8.81 7.69
C LYS A 155 -5.61 8.93 8.69
N ALA A 156 -5.42 8.39 9.89
CA ALA A 156 -6.42 8.48 10.94
C ALA A 156 -6.65 9.94 11.33
N GLU A 157 -7.86 10.45 11.11
CA GLU A 157 -8.26 11.77 11.61
C GLU A 157 -8.67 11.66 13.08
N LEU A 158 -8.20 12.59 13.91
CA LEU A 158 -8.63 12.65 15.31
C LEU A 158 -10.11 13.03 15.35
N PRO A 159 -10.97 12.24 16.01
CA PRO A 159 -12.39 12.54 16.05
C PRO A 159 -12.63 13.83 16.85
N LEU A 160 -13.64 14.59 16.45
CA LEU A 160 -14.03 15.85 17.10
C LEU A 160 -14.35 15.66 18.60
N SER A 161 -14.93 14.52 18.97
CA SER A 161 -15.12 14.13 20.37
C SER A 161 -13.84 13.51 20.93
N ARG A 162 -13.29 14.14 21.97
CA ARG A 162 -12.11 13.63 22.71
C ARG A 162 -12.43 12.50 23.69
N ASN A 163 -13.68 12.02 23.70
CA ASN A 163 -14.15 11.02 24.64
C ASN A 163 -14.70 9.79 23.89
N GLY A 164 -14.35 8.59 24.38
CA GLY A 164 -14.92 7.32 23.94
C GLY A 164 -13.96 6.37 23.22
N PRO A 165 -14.45 5.19 22.80
CA PRO A 165 -13.63 4.15 22.16
C PRO A 165 -13.03 4.57 20.81
N SER A 166 -13.73 5.38 20.02
CA SER A 166 -13.26 5.89 18.73
C SER A 166 -12.03 6.80 18.89
N PHE A 167 -12.05 7.72 19.86
CA PHE A 167 -10.92 8.58 20.18
C PHE A 167 -9.68 7.77 20.59
N ARG A 168 -9.85 6.76 21.46
CA ARG A 168 -8.74 5.89 21.88
C ARG A 168 -8.11 5.13 20.71
N ARG A 169 -8.93 4.63 19.77
CA ARG A 169 -8.44 3.94 18.57
C ARG A 169 -7.69 4.88 17.63
N ALA A 170 -8.25 6.07 17.38
CA ALA A 170 -7.60 7.08 16.56
C ALA A 170 -6.27 7.53 17.19
N MET A 171 -6.24 7.75 18.51
CA MET A 171 -5.00 8.07 19.23
C MET A 171 -3.97 6.95 19.12
N ALA A 172 -4.38 5.68 19.31
CA ALA A 172 -3.49 4.54 19.16
C ALA A 172 -2.91 4.41 17.73
N GLN A 173 -3.69 4.73 16.69
CA GLN A 173 -3.20 4.79 15.32
C GLN A 173 -2.19 5.92 15.13
N PHE A 174 -2.49 7.10 15.65
CA PHE A 174 -1.61 8.25 15.58
C PHE A 174 -0.27 8.03 16.30
N ASP A 175 -0.30 7.41 17.48
CA ASP A 175 0.90 7.04 18.23
C ASP A 175 1.74 6.00 17.47
N ARG A 176 1.11 5.03 16.79
CA ARG A 176 1.80 4.06 15.92
C ARG A 176 2.46 4.75 14.73
N GLU A 177 1.75 5.65 14.06
CA GLU A 177 2.28 6.45 12.95
C GLU A 177 3.49 7.27 13.41
N ARG A 178 3.38 7.98 14.53
CA ARG A 178 4.50 8.73 15.12
C ARG A 178 5.67 7.83 15.47
N ALA A 179 5.43 6.69 16.11
CA ALA A 179 6.48 5.74 16.47
C ALA A 179 7.23 5.25 15.22
N ARG A 180 6.50 4.93 14.14
CA ARG A 180 7.07 4.55 12.84
C ARG A 180 7.87 5.69 12.20
N GLU A 181 7.32 6.89 12.12
CA GLU A 181 8.00 8.05 11.55
C GLU A 181 9.27 8.41 12.33
N SER A 182 9.26 8.27 13.66
CA SER A 182 10.43 8.53 14.51
C SER A 182 11.61 7.57 14.28
N ARG A 183 11.35 6.40 13.67
CA ARG A 183 12.39 5.42 13.32
C ARG A 183 13.07 5.71 12.00
N VAL A 184 12.56 6.64 11.19
CA VAL A 184 13.08 6.93 9.85
C VAL A 184 13.77 8.28 9.83
N THR A 185 15.08 8.25 9.58
CA THR A 185 15.83 9.45 9.24
C THR A 185 15.83 9.61 7.72
N LYS A 186 15.15 10.67 7.27
CA LYS A 186 14.94 10.98 5.86
C LYS A 186 16.20 11.64 5.29
N VAL A 187 16.64 11.20 4.11
CA VAL A 187 17.67 11.91 3.32
C VAL A 187 17.05 13.10 2.60
#